data_AF-A0A0N4WQA3-F1
#
_entry.id   AF-A0A0N4WQA3-F1
#
_cell.length_a   1.000
_cell.length_b   1.000
_cell.length_c   1.000
_cell.angle_alpha   90.00
_cell.angle_beta   90.00
_cell.angle_gamma   90.00
#
_symmetry.space_group_name_H-M   'P 1'
#
loop_
_entity.id
_entity.type
_entity.pdbx_description
1 polymer ?
#
loop_
_entity_poly.entity_id
_entity_poly.type
_entity_poly.pdbx_seq_one_letter_code
_entity_poly.pdbx_strand_id
1 'polypeptide(L)'
;MITIFVEEVTIQKLLNAAHNASLFINTVESPFLQTQCDVLCIGTLMPELSEAMPNSSLVAQVSALTAPLISLYEGQAVVFVNASLNVG
;
A
#
# COMPACT_ATOMS: atom_id res chain seq x y z
N MET A 1 -10.94 -30.55 18.86
CA MET A 1 -10.34 -29.37 18.20
C MET A 1 -10.59 -29.54 16.71
N ILE A 2 -11.17 -28.55 16.03
CA ILE A 2 -11.46 -28.62 14.60
C ILE A 2 -10.30 -27.94 13.87
N THR A 3 -9.62 -28.66 13.00
CA THR A 3 -8.57 -28.11 12.13
C THR A 3 -9.17 -27.89 10.75
N ILE A 4 -9.16 -26.64 10.28
CA ILE A 4 -9.63 -26.30 8.93
C ILE A 4 -8.39 -26.14 8.05
N PHE A 5 -8.31 -26.93 6.99
CA PHE A 5 -7.30 -26.79 5.96
C PHE A 5 -7.85 -25.92 4.84
N VAL A 6 -7.16 -24.83 4.52
CA VAL A 6 -7.53 -23.95 3.40
C VAL A 6 -6.47 -24.11 2.32
N GLU A 7 -6.89 -24.56 1.16
CA GLU A 7 -6.00 -24.70 0.02
C GLU A 7 -5.57 -23.33 -0.51
N GLU A 8 -4.31 -23.23 -0.96
CA GLU A 8 -3.75 -22.02 -1.56
C GLU A 8 -4.61 -21.48 -2.71
N VAL A 9 -5.12 -22.37 -3.56
CA VAL A 9 -6.01 -22.01 -4.67
C VAL A 9 -7.29 -21.29 -4.21
N THR A 10 -7.79 -21.64 -3.03
CA THR A 10 -8.98 -20.99 -2.45
C THR A 10 -8.66 -19.56 -2.04
N ILE A 11 -7.52 -19.35 -1.37
CA ILE A 11 -7.11 -17.99 -0.98
C ILE A 11 -6.76 -17.17 -2.22
N GLN A 12 -6.07 -17.74 -3.21
CA GLN A 12 -5.74 -17.05 -4.45
C GLN A 12 -7.00 -16.58 -5.18
N LYS A 13 -8.08 -17.39 -5.21
CA LYS A 13 -9.38 -16.97 -5.79
C LYS A 13 -10.00 -15.80 -5.03
N LEU A 14 -9.92 -15.79 -3.70
CA LEU A 14 -10.40 -14.67 -2.88
C LEU A 14 -9.60 -13.39 -3.17
N LEU A 15 -8.27 -13.48 -3.28
CA LEU A 15 -7.42 -12.34 -3.65
C LEU A 15 -7.76 -11.82 -5.05
N ASN A 16 -7.98 -12.70 -6.02
CA ASN A 16 -8.40 -12.30 -7.36
C ASN A 16 -9.75 -11.56 -7.33
N ALA A 17 -10.73 -12.07 -6.58
CA ALA A 17 -12.03 -11.41 -6.42
C ALA A 17 -11.90 -10.04 -5.74
N ALA A 18 -11.10 -9.95 -4.67
CA ALA A 18 -10.85 -8.69 -3.97
C ALA A 18 -10.15 -7.65 -4.86
N HIS A 19 -9.18 -8.07 -5.67
CA HIS A 19 -8.53 -7.19 -6.64
C HIS A 19 -9.51 -6.68 -7.70
N ASN A 20 -10.32 -7.56 -8.28
CA ASN A 20 -11.34 -7.18 -9.26
C ASN A 20 -12.42 -6.27 -8.67
N ALA A 21 -12.67 -6.36 -7.37
CA ALA A 21 -13.54 -5.46 -6.61
C ALA A 21 -12.84 -4.16 -6.17
N SER A 22 -11.60 -3.91 -6.62
CA SER A 22 -10.80 -2.72 -6.27
C SER A 22 -10.54 -2.53 -4.78
N LEU A 23 -10.50 -3.63 -4.01
CA LEU A 23 -10.30 -3.58 -2.55
C LEU A 23 -8.84 -3.39 -2.13
N PHE A 24 -7.89 -3.49 -3.06
CA PHE A 24 -6.47 -3.24 -2.82
C PHE A 24 -6.07 -1.83 -3.26
N ILE A 25 -6.84 -0.84 -2.81
CA ILE A 25 -6.55 0.58 -2.99
C ILE A 25 -6.62 1.22 -1.61
N ASN A 26 -5.60 1.98 -1.23
CA ASN A 26 -5.55 2.65 0.05
C ASN A 26 -4.93 4.04 -0.08
N THR A 27 -5.47 4.99 0.67
CA THR A 27 -4.93 6.33 0.80
C THR A 27 -4.03 6.36 2.02
N VAL A 28 -2.77 6.73 1.82
CA VAL A 28 -1.76 6.84 2.85
C VAL A 28 -1.57 8.31 3.19
N GLU A 29 -1.94 8.64 4.42
CA GLU A 29 -1.57 9.89 5.06
C GLU A 29 -0.34 9.65 5.93
N SER A 30 0.65 10.53 5.84
CA SER A 30 1.90 10.36 6.57
C SER A 30 2.54 11.71 6.89
N PRO A 31 3.12 11.88 8.09
CA PRO A 31 3.91 13.07 8.42
C PRO A 31 5.07 13.30 7.44
N PHE A 32 5.59 12.24 6.82
CA PHE A 32 6.67 12.34 5.83
C PHE A 32 6.23 12.96 4.50
N LEU A 33 4.92 13.06 4.24
CA LEU A 33 4.34 13.69 3.05
C LEU A 33 4.02 15.17 3.26
N GLN A 34 4.37 15.75 4.41
CA GLN A 34 4.19 17.18 4.69
C GLN A 34 5.25 18.02 3.98
N THR A 35 4.86 19.20 3.51
CA THR A 35 5.78 20.16 2.90
C THR A 35 6.51 21.02 3.93
N GLN A 36 6.11 20.98 5.21
CA GLN A 36 6.82 21.62 6.31
C GLN A 36 6.82 20.71 7.54
N CYS A 37 7.98 20.59 8.18
CA CYS A 37 8.18 19.80 9.40
C CYS A 37 9.51 20.18 10.06
N ASP A 38 9.68 19.82 11.33
CA ASP A 38 10.89 20.16 12.10
C ASP A 38 12.09 19.23 11.83
N VAL A 39 11.85 18.00 11.34
CA VAL A 39 12.89 16.95 11.25
C VAL A 39 13.04 16.40 9.83
N LEU A 40 12.10 15.57 9.37
CA LEU A 40 12.18 14.91 8.07
C LEU A 40 10.78 14.76 7.46
N CYS A 41 10.60 15.35 6.28
CA CYS A 41 9.42 15.25 5.45
C CYS A 41 9.78 15.63 4.00
N ILE A 42 8.84 15.49 3.07
CA ILE A 42 9.11 15.76 1.66
C ILE A 42 9.56 17.21 1.41
N GLY A 43 9.09 18.17 2.19
CA GLY A 43 9.58 19.56 2.11
C GLY A 43 11.06 19.73 2.48
N THR A 44 11.58 18.93 3.41
CA THR A 44 13.02 18.93 3.75
C THR A 44 13.88 18.28 2.68
N LEU A 45 13.32 17.31 1.94
CA LEU A 45 13.99 16.62 0.83
C LEU A 45 13.87 17.39 -0.50
N MET A 46 12.80 18.17 -0.66
CA MET A 46 12.47 18.98 -1.83
C MET A 46 12.07 20.40 -1.40
N PRO A 47 13.05 21.29 -1.12
CA PRO A 47 12.78 22.65 -0.62
C PRO A 47 11.90 23.48 -1.55
N GLU A 48 12.06 23.31 -2.87
CA GLU A 48 11.22 23.94 -3.92
C GLU A 48 9.72 23.72 -3.65
N LEU A 49 9.36 22.53 -3.17
CA LEU A 49 7.98 22.14 -2.87
C LEU A 49 7.47 22.83 -1.60
N SER A 50 8.32 22.98 -0.59
CA SER A 50 8.01 23.74 0.63
C SER A 50 7.76 25.22 0.33
N GLU A 51 8.51 25.80 -0.62
CA GLU A 51 8.34 27.20 -1.03
C GLU A 51 7.09 27.39 -1.91
N ALA A 52 6.86 26.49 -2.87
CA ALA A 52 5.72 26.57 -3.77
C ALA A 52 4.39 26.26 -3.08
N MET A 53 4.39 25.35 -2.10
CA MET A 53 3.20 24.88 -1.37
C MET A 53 3.45 24.80 0.14
N PRO A 54 3.58 25.94 0.84
CA PRO A 54 3.84 25.96 2.28
C PRO A 54 2.66 25.37 3.08
N ASN A 55 2.96 24.74 4.22
CA ASN A 55 1.97 24.17 5.16
C ASN A 55 0.95 23.21 4.49
N SER A 56 1.39 22.47 3.49
CA SER A 56 0.56 21.53 2.75
C SER A 56 0.96 20.08 3.07
N SER A 57 0.07 19.15 2.77
CA SER A 57 0.38 17.71 2.82
C SER A 57 0.06 17.13 1.46
N LEU A 58 0.95 16.29 0.96
CA LEU A 58 0.66 15.44 -0.18
C LEU A 58 -0.16 14.22 0.28
N VAL A 59 -0.92 13.67 -0.65
CA VAL A 59 -1.70 12.45 -0.45
C VAL A 59 -1.12 11.37 -1.35
N ALA A 60 -0.75 10.25 -0.74
CA ALA A 60 -0.31 9.08 -1.49
C ALA A 60 -1.46 8.09 -1.64
N GLN A 61 -1.74 7.63 -2.85
CA GLN A 61 -2.60 6.48 -3.09
C GLN A 61 -1.75 5.28 -3.49
N VAL A 62 -1.90 4.19 -2.75
CA VAL A 62 -1.30 2.89 -3.06
C VAL A 62 -2.38 2.01 -3.66
N SER A 63 -2.07 1.34 -4.77
CA SER A 63 -2.97 0.36 -5.37
C SER A 63 -2.21 -0.86 -5.87
N ALA A 64 -2.80 -2.04 -5.77
CA ALA A 64 -2.27 -3.23 -6.41
C ALA A 64 -2.56 -3.17 -7.93
N LEU A 65 -1.51 -3.29 -8.76
CA LEU A 65 -1.62 -3.28 -10.22
C LEU A 65 -2.16 -4.62 -10.77
N THR A 66 -1.89 -5.70 -10.04
CA THR A 66 -2.42 -7.04 -10.30
C THR A 66 -2.87 -7.67 -8.98
N ALA A 67 -3.68 -8.72 -9.04
CA ALA A 67 -4.05 -9.46 -7.83
C ALA A 67 -2.79 -9.97 -7.10
N PRO A 68 -2.70 -9.83 -5.77
CA PRO A 68 -1.59 -10.36 -5.00
C PRO A 68 -1.47 -11.88 -5.19
N LEU A 69 -0.25 -12.37 -5.34
CA LEU A 69 0.03 -13.80 -5.40
C LEU A 69 0.35 -14.32 -4.00
N ILE A 70 -0.24 -15.45 -3.63
CA ILE A 70 0.00 -16.07 -2.32
C ILE A 70 0.67 -17.44 -2.49
N SER A 71 1.64 -17.72 -1.63
CA SER A 71 2.22 -19.05 -1.46
C SER A 71 2.13 -19.46 0.01
N LEU A 72 1.53 -20.62 0.26
CA LEU A 72 1.39 -21.18 1.60
C LEU A 72 2.50 -22.20 1.86
N TYR A 73 3.30 -21.92 2.88
CA TYR A 73 4.32 -22.81 3.42
C TYR A 73 3.90 -23.28 4.82
N GLU A 74 4.59 -24.27 5.38
CA GLU A 74 4.30 -24.75 6.73
C GLU A 74 4.36 -23.62 7.77
N GLY A 75 3.19 -23.19 8.24
CA GLY A 75 3.03 -22.13 9.25
C GLY A 75 3.18 -20.70 8.73
N GLN A 76 3.37 -20.47 7.43
CA GLN A 76 3.57 -19.13 6.87
C GLN A 76 2.86 -18.92 5.54
N ALA A 77 2.26 -17.75 5.37
CA ALA A 77 1.80 -17.26 4.08
C ALA A 77 2.79 -16.20 3.57
N VAL A 78 3.29 -16.37 2.36
CA VAL A 78 4.07 -15.36 1.64
C VAL A 78 3.17 -14.71 0.60
N VAL A 79 3.08 -13.38 0.63
CA VAL A 79 2.24 -12.61 -0.30
C VAL A 79 3.13 -11.70 -1.13
N PHE A 80 3.05 -11.85 -2.45
CA PHE A 80 3.73 -11.01 -3.41
C PHE A 80 2.75 -9.97 -3.95
N VAL A 81 3.04 -8.70 -3.70
CA VAL A 81 2.20 -7.57 -4.12
C VAL A 81 2.95 -6.79 -5.19
N ASN A 82 2.33 -6.67 -6.37
CA ASN A 82 2.74 -5.71 -7.38
C ASN A 82 1.87 -4.46 -7.23
N ALA A 83 2.46 -3.36 -6.76
CA ALA A 83 1.73 -2.15 -6.42
C ALA A 83 2.31 -0.91 -7.10
N SER A 84 1.43 0.06 -7.35
CA SER A 84 1.78 1.41 -7.72
C SER A 84 1.53 2.36 -6.56
N LEU A 85 2.38 3.39 -6.48
CA LEU A 85 2.22 4.53 -5.59
C LEU A 85 2.01 5.77 -6.46
N ASN A 86 0.89 6.46 -6.28
CA ASN A 86 0.63 7.76 -6.87
C ASN A 86 0.67 8.81 -5.76
N VAL A 87 1.44 9.89 -5.95
CA VAL A 87 1.58 10.97 -4.97
C VAL A 87 1.05 12.24 -5.63
N GLY A 88 0.08 12.89 -4.99
CA GLY A 88 -0.56 14.11 -5.47
C GLY A 88 -0.85 15.13 -4.38
#